data_AF-A0A1E3JVZ0-F1
#
_entry.id   AF-A0A1E3JVZ0-F1
#
_cell.length_a   1.000
_cell.length_b   1.000
_cell.length_c   1.000
_cell.angle_alpha   90.00
_cell.angle_beta   90.00
_cell.angle_gamma   90.00
#
_symmetry.space_group_name_H-M   'P 1'
#
loop_
_entity.id
_entity.type
_entity.pdbx_description
1 polymer ?
#
loop_
_entity_poly.entity_id
_entity_poly.type
_entity_poly.pdbx_seq_one_letter_code
_entity_poly.pdbx_strand_id
1 'polypeptide(L)'
;MAPATRSKPSTPAPEITIEEPTASASTSYSPSPLGAGNVKQRPRDGSRSREDEVWDPKYAVDLAVDENVFLFVPNLIGYTRVITAAAALFFMPYHPKACFVLYSVSCLLDAVDGQAARALGQTSKFGAVLDMVTDRCTTACLLCFLASVYPAYSLVFMGLITLDFSSHYIHMYSSLATGSSSHKTVTQDVSRILWYYYNDSRTLFVFCFANELFFVCLYLNYYWTSPVFSSIPIPTSLLTSDLAIAHPKLIGGLVQAVKNVTWPQVVALLTFPICAGKQIINGVQFWKASKILVGVDLAERQAAREAKALNTRGR
;
A
#
# COMPACT_ATOMS: atom_id res chain seq x y z
N MET A 1 -23.41 -53.17 -15.77
CA MET A 1 -24.32 -52.32 -16.55
C MET A 1 -23.58 -51.03 -16.91
N ALA A 2 -23.19 -50.87 -18.17
CA ALA A 2 -22.88 -49.54 -18.69
C ALA A 2 -24.17 -48.71 -18.81
N PRO A 3 -24.08 -47.38 -18.71
CA PRO A 3 -24.93 -46.55 -19.56
C PRO A 3 -24.15 -45.43 -20.26
N ALA A 4 -24.22 -45.50 -21.58
CA ALA A 4 -24.33 -44.45 -22.59
C ALA A 4 -23.82 -43.02 -22.29
N THR A 5 -22.80 -42.67 -23.07
CA THR A 5 -22.42 -41.32 -23.50
C THR A 5 -23.58 -40.51 -24.07
N ARG A 6 -23.73 -39.25 -23.67
CA ARG A 6 -24.50 -38.22 -24.41
C ARG A 6 -23.62 -37.01 -24.67
N SER A 7 -23.25 -36.84 -25.93
CA SER A 7 -22.60 -35.69 -26.52
C SER A 7 -23.45 -34.43 -26.42
N LYS A 8 -22.86 -33.29 -26.04
CA LYS A 8 -23.44 -31.95 -26.24
C LYS A 8 -22.79 -31.26 -27.45
N PRO A 9 -23.53 -30.43 -28.20
CA PRO A 9 -23.07 -29.86 -29.47
C PRO A 9 -22.08 -28.70 -29.26
N SER A 10 -21.08 -28.64 -30.13
CA SER A 10 -20.11 -27.54 -30.24
C SER A 10 -20.77 -26.31 -30.88
N THR A 11 -20.69 -25.17 -30.20
CA THR A 11 -21.01 -23.84 -30.75
C THR A 11 -19.92 -23.42 -31.76
N PRO A 12 -20.24 -22.86 -32.93
CA PRO A 12 -19.23 -22.47 -33.91
C PRO A 12 -18.45 -21.22 -33.47
N ALA A 13 -17.13 -21.23 -33.71
CA ALA A 13 -16.23 -20.10 -33.51
C ALA A 13 -16.41 -19.04 -34.62
N PRO A 14 -16.21 -17.74 -34.33
CA PRO A 14 -16.24 -16.70 -35.35
C PRO A 14 -14.98 -16.73 -36.22
N GLU A 15 -15.20 -16.74 -37.53
CA GLU A 15 -14.19 -16.73 -38.60
C GLU A 15 -13.57 -15.31 -38.70
N ILE A 16 -12.25 -15.21 -38.50
CA ILE A 16 -11.49 -13.96 -38.64
C ILE A 16 -10.84 -13.99 -40.02
N THR A 17 -11.40 -13.25 -40.97
CA THR A 17 -10.80 -13.00 -42.29
C THR A 17 -9.66 -11.99 -42.15
N ILE A 18 -8.44 -12.40 -42.46
CA ILE A 18 -7.26 -11.53 -42.54
C ILE A 18 -7.15 -11.05 -43.99
N GLU A 19 -7.39 -9.76 -44.24
CA GLU A 19 -7.06 -9.11 -45.52
C GLU A 19 -5.60 -8.60 -45.48
N GLU A 20 -4.78 -9.06 -46.43
CA GLU A 20 -3.45 -8.50 -46.72
C GLU A 20 -3.55 -7.20 -47.53
N PRO A 21 -2.73 -6.16 -47.26
CA PRO A 21 -2.68 -4.98 -48.11
C PRO A 21 -1.64 -5.14 -49.23
N THR A 22 -2.10 -5.01 -50.46
CA THR A 22 -1.28 -4.94 -51.67
C THR A 22 -0.67 -3.55 -51.86
N ALA A 23 0.62 -3.52 -52.22
CA ALA A 23 1.36 -2.31 -52.54
C ALA A 23 1.11 -1.85 -53.99
N SER A 24 0.92 -0.54 -54.20
CA SER A 24 1.30 0.10 -55.47
C SER A 24 1.53 1.61 -55.28
N ALA A 25 2.62 2.09 -55.88
CA ALA A 25 3.08 3.46 -55.89
C ALA A 25 2.59 4.19 -57.14
N SER A 26 2.39 5.51 -57.07
CA SER A 26 2.77 6.45 -58.15
C SER A 26 2.67 7.92 -57.74
N THR A 27 3.57 8.67 -58.35
CA THR A 27 4.05 10.05 -58.17
C THR A 27 3.20 11.15 -58.80
N SER A 28 3.25 12.38 -58.27
CA SER A 28 3.45 13.62 -59.07
C SER A 28 3.73 14.85 -58.17
N TYR A 29 4.41 15.86 -58.74
CA TYR A 29 5.17 16.92 -58.07
C TYR A 29 4.75 18.33 -58.59
N SER A 30 4.91 19.35 -57.72
CA SER A 30 5.00 20.83 -57.94
C SER A 30 3.74 21.71 -58.05
N PRO A 31 3.81 23.05 -57.74
CA PRO A 31 4.65 23.80 -56.78
C PRO A 31 3.87 24.85 -55.91
N SER A 32 4.55 25.48 -54.95
CA SER A 32 4.08 26.40 -53.86
C SER A 32 3.60 27.81 -54.29
N PRO A 33 2.98 28.64 -53.40
CA PRO A 33 3.79 29.55 -52.56
C PRO A 33 3.27 29.87 -51.13
N LEU A 34 4.23 30.00 -50.21
CA LEU A 34 4.36 30.94 -49.08
C LEU A 34 3.14 31.30 -48.19
N GLY A 35 3.20 30.92 -46.91
CA GLY A 35 2.47 31.65 -45.85
C GLY A 35 2.30 30.87 -44.53
N ALA A 36 3.00 31.33 -43.48
CA ALA A 36 2.77 31.08 -42.05
C ALA A 36 2.85 29.62 -41.55
N GLY A 37 3.85 29.35 -40.71
CA GLY A 37 4.04 28.07 -40.03
C GLY A 37 2.85 27.69 -39.16
N ASN A 38 2.05 26.75 -39.64
CA ASN A 38 1.01 26.08 -38.88
C ASN A 38 1.56 24.70 -38.47
N VAL A 39 1.83 24.52 -37.18
CA VAL A 39 2.24 23.23 -36.62
C VAL A 39 1.06 22.26 -36.81
N LYS A 40 1.15 21.39 -37.82
CA LYS A 40 0.22 20.27 -38.00
C LYS A 40 0.27 19.38 -36.77
N GLN A 41 -0.67 19.55 -35.86
CA GLN A 41 -0.99 18.50 -34.88
C GLN A 41 -1.40 17.27 -35.68
N ARG A 42 -0.67 16.16 -35.50
CA ARG A 42 -1.11 14.84 -35.97
C ARG A 42 -2.46 14.54 -35.31
N PRO A 43 -3.43 13.97 -36.03
CA PRO A 43 -4.65 13.50 -35.38
C PRO A 43 -4.24 12.41 -34.38
N ARG A 44 -4.51 12.64 -33.09
CA ARG A 44 -4.44 11.60 -32.06
C ARG A 44 -5.64 10.69 -32.28
N ASP A 45 -5.44 9.66 -33.09
CA ASP A 45 -6.33 8.52 -33.11
C ASP A 45 -6.29 7.84 -31.73
N GLY A 46 -7.46 7.67 -31.10
CA GLY A 46 -7.56 7.08 -29.76
C GLY A 46 -8.47 7.80 -28.75
N SER A 47 -9.25 8.82 -29.15
CA SER A 47 -10.34 9.35 -28.31
C SER A 47 -11.56 8.41 -28.33
N ARG A 48 -11.39 7.16 -27.89
CA ARG A 48 -12.51 6.44 -27.30
C ARG A 48 -12.63 6.95 -25.88
N SER A 49 -13.59 7.85 -25.66
CA SER A 49 -14.11 8.13 -24.32
C SER A 49 -14.47 6.78 -23.71
N ARG A 50 -13.64 6.32 -22.78
CA ARG A 50 -13.97 5.20 -21.91
C ARG A 50 -15.17 5.69 -21.12
N GLU A 51 -16.38 5.31 -21.54
CA GLU A 51 -17.55 5.45 -20.69
C GLU A 51 -17.19 4.72 -19.40
N ASP A 52 -17.12 5.46 -18.29
CA ASP A 52 -16.96 4.85 -16.98
C ASP A 52 -18.17 3.93 -16.81
N GLU A 53 -17.96 2.61 -16.99
CA GLU A 53 -18.97 1.59 -16.68
C GLU A 53 -19.21 1.62 -15.16
N VAL A 54 -20.07 2.54 -14.74
CA VAL A 54 -20.61 2.58 -13.40
C VAL A 54 -21.61 1.44 -13.31
N TRP A 55 -21.16 0.32 -12.75
CA TRP A 55 -21.98 -0.87 -12.54
C TRP A 55 -23.17 -0.53 -11.64
N ASP A 56 -24.38 -0.92 -12.05
CA ASP A 56 -25.58 -0.81 -11.21
C ASP A 56 -25.36 -1.62 -9.91
N PRO A 57 -25.47 -1.00 -8.72
CA PRO A 57 -25.33 -1.71 -7.45
C PRO A 57 -26.25 -2.94 -7.34
N LYS A 58 -27.45 -2.91 -7.94
CA LYS A 58 -28.36 -4.07 -7.92
C LYS A 58 -27.81 -5.24 -8.71
N TYR A 59 -27.33 -4.99 -9.93
CA TYR A 59 -26.67 -6.00 -10.75
C TYR A 59 -25.43 -6.61 -10.05
N ALA A 60 -24.63 -5.78 -9.38
CA ALA A 60 -23.47 -6.25 -8.63
C ALA A 60 -23.86 -7.14 -7.43
N VAL A 61 -24.99 -6.85 -6.76
CA VAL A 61 -25.52 -7.66 -5.66
C VAL A 61 -26.11 -8.98 -6.18
N ASP A 62 -26.82 -8.95 -7.30
CA ASP A 62 -27.40 -10.15 -7.90
C ASP A 62 -26.33 -11.15 -8.34
N LEU A 63 -25.21 -10.68 -8.91
CA LEU A 63 -24.08 -11.53 -9.30
C LEU A 63 -23.36 -12.16 -8.09
N ALA A 64 -23.40 -11.50 -6.92
CA ALA A 64 -22.80 -12.03 -5.70
C ALA A 64 -23.54 -13.27 -5.16
N VAL A 65 -24.74 -13.58 -5.67
CA VAL A 65 -25.48 -14.81 -5.35
C VAL A 65 -24.85 -16.03 -6.04
N ASP A 66 -24.34 -15.85 -7.27
CA ASP A 66 -23.76 -16.93 -8.08
C ASP A 66 -22.30 -17.23 -7.71
N GLU A 67 -21.50 -16.20 -7.39
CA GLU A 67 -20.11 -16.35 -6.94
C GLU A 67 -19.86 -15.61 -5.61
N ASN A 68 -19.72 -16.38 -4.53
CA ASN A 68 -19.51 -15.86 -3.19
C ASN A 68 -18.04 -15.47 -2.94
N VAL A 69 -17.65 -14.28 -3.41
CA VAL A 69 -16.32 -13.69 -3.16
C VAL A 69 -15.99 -13.63 -1.67
N PHE A 70 -16.97 -13.45 -0.78
CA PHE A 70 -16.79 -13.44 0.67
C PHE A 70 -16.18 -14.75 1.22
N LEU A 71 -16.40 -15.88 0.56
CA LEU A 71 -15.92 -17.19 0.98
C LEU A 71 -14.61 -17.61 0.29
N PHE A 72 -13.99 -16.72 -0.48
CA PHE A 72 -12.66 -16.97 -1.04
C PHE A 72 -11.67 -17.25 0.09
N VAL A 73 -10.79 -18.22 -0.13
CA VAL A 73 -9.75 -18.62 0.84
C VAL A 73 -8.95 -17.42 1.38
N PRO A 74 -8.45 -16.47 0.56
CA PRO A 74 -7.79 -15.26 1.08
C PRO A 74 -8.69 -14.41 1.98
N ASN A 75 -9.99 -14.31 1.70
CA ASN A 75 -10.92 -13.52 2.52
C ASN A 75 -11.22 -14.21 3.87
N LEU A 76 -11.30 -15.54 3.90
CA LEU A 76 -11.41 -16.30 5.15
C LEU A 76 -10.17 -16.15 6.04
N ILE A 77 -8.98 -16.11 5.42
CA ILE A 77 -7.73 -15.79 6.13
C ILE A 77 -7.79 -14.34 6.66
N GLY A 78 -8.27 -13.40 5.85
CA GLY A 78 -8.51 -12.01 6.26
C GLY A 78 -9.45 -11.88 7.45
N TYR A 79 -10.56 -12.62 7.50
CA TYR A 79 -11.45 -12.63 8.67
C TYR A 79 -10.77 -13.22 9.91
N THR A 80 -9.99 -14.30 9.75
CA THR A 80 -9.20 -14.87 10.84
C THR A 80 -8.19 -13.86 11.38
N ARG A 81 -7.58 -13.06 10.49
CA ARG A 81 -6.70 -11.95 10.85
C ARG A 81 -7.42 -10.87 11.64
N VAL A 82 -8.62 -10.46 11.22
CA VAL A 82 -9.45 -9.49 11.96
C VAL A 82 -9.77 -9.99 13.37
N ILE A 83 -10.17 -11.25 13.51
CA ILE A 83 -10.49 -11.86 14.81
C ILE A 83 -9.26 -11.91 15.71
N THR A 84 -8.11 -12.35 15.17
CA THR A 84 -6.86 -12.42 15.94
C THR A 84 -6.32 -11.04 16.32
N ALA A 85 -6.45 -10.03 15.44
CA ALA A 85 -6.15 -8.63 15.76
C ALA A 85 -7.05 -8.12 16.89
N ALA A 86 -8.37 -8.31 16.79
CA ALA A 86 -9.32 -7.89 17.81
C ALA A 86 -9.02 -8.55 19.17
N ALA A 87 -8.68 -9.85 19.17
CA ALA A 87 -8.24 -10.55 20.36
C ALA A 87 -6.94 -9.95 20.93
N ALA A 88 -5.95 -9.64 20.09
CA ALA A 88 -4.73 -8.97 20.52
C ALA A 88 -5.02 -7.62 21.19
N LEU A 89 -5.86 -6.78 20.58
CA LEU A 89 -6.29 -5.49 21.11
C LEU A 89 -7.02 -5.64 22.46
N PHE A 90 -7.85 -6.66 22.61
CA PHE A 90 -8.54 -6.96 23.88
C PHE A 90 -7.55 -7.31 25.01
N PHE A 91 -6.52 -8.10 24.72
CA PHE A 91 -5.51 -8.48 25.71
C PHE A 91 -4.42 -7.42 25.93
N MET A 92 -4.34 -6.40 25.07
CA MET A 92 -3.31 -5.36 25.09
C MET A 92 -3.08 -4.70 26.47
N PRO A 93 -4.10 -4.26 27.23
CA PRO A 93 -3.89 -3.63 28.54
C PRO A 93 -3.48 -4.60 29.67
N TYR A 94 -3.83 -5.88 29.60
CA TYR A 94 -3.73 -6.79 30.77
C TYR A 94 -2.76 -7.97 30.59
N HIS A 95 -2.54 -8.47 29.37
CA HIS A 95 -1.73 -9.65 29.09
C HIS A 95 -0.77 -9.43 27.91
N PRO A 96 0.40 -8.78 28.13
CA PRO A 96 1.28 -8.35 27.06
C PRO A 96 1.90 -9.49 26.23
N LYS A 97 2.14 -10.65 26.84
CA LYS A 97 2.64 -11.84 26.13
C LYS A 97 1.59 -12.39 25.17
N ALA A 98 0.32 -12.47 25.59
CA ALA A 98 -0.77 -12.95 24.76
C ALA A 98 -1.07 -11.96 23.62
N CYS A 99 -1.10 -10.65 23.94
CA CYS A 99 -1.22 -9.59 22.94
C CYS A 99 -0.11 -9.70 21.89
N PHE A 100 1.15 -9.83 22.30
CA PHE A 100 2.28 -9.94 21.37
C PHE A 100 2.16 -11.14 20.43
N VAL A 101 1.81 -12.32 20.95
CA VAL A 101 1.64 -13.54 20.14
C VAL A 101 0.48 -13.38 19.16
N LEU A 102 -0.69 -12.95 19.63
CA LEU A 102 -1.87 -12.78 18.78
C LEU A 102 -1.68 -11.71 17.71
N TYR A 103 -1.04 -10.59 18.08
CA TYR A 103 -0.69 -9.52 17.13
C TYR A 103 0.29 -10.04 16.07
N SER A 104 1.33 -10.76 16.49
CA SER A 104 2.31 -11.35 15.57
C SER A 104 1.65 -12.35 14.61
N VAL A 105 0.74 -13.20 15.09
CA VAL A 105 -0.02 -14.12 14.25
C VAL A 105 -0.87 -13.34 13.24
N SER A 106 -1.56 -12.28 13.68
CA SER A 106 -2.36 -11.44 12.79
C SER A 106 -1.50 -10.80 11.68
N CYS A 107 -0.34 -10.24 12.02
CA CYS A 107 0.62 -9.70 11.04
C CYS A 107 1.20 -10.76 10.09
N LEU A 108 1.34 -12.01 10.52
CA LEU A 108 1.79 -13.08 9.63
C LEU A 108 0.69 -13.50 8.64
N LEU A 109 -0.57 -13.50 9.09
CA LEU A 109 -1.72 -13.84 8.24
C LEU A 109 -1.91 -12.83 7.09
N ASP A 110 -1.53 -11.56 7.27
CA ASP A 110 -1.47 -10.54 6.21
C ASP A 110 -0.64 -10.99 5.01
N ALA A 111 0.57 -11.48 5.24
CA ALA A 111 1.40 -11.96 4.14
C ALA A 111 0.79 -13.20 3.48
N VAL A 112 0.13 -14.06 4.27
CA VAL A 112 -0.43 -15.33 3.80
C VAL A 112 -1.68 -15.12 2.95
N ASP A 113 -2.57 -14.18 3.30
CA ASP A 113 -3.79 -13.91 2.53
C ASP A 113 -3.46 -13.47 1.09
N GLY A 114 -2.46 -12.58 0.92
CA GLY A 114 -2.04 -12.09 -0.38
C GLY A 114 -1.34 -13.17 -1.22
N GLN A 115 -0.55 -14.05 -0.59
CA GLN A 115 0.04 -15.20 -1.28
C GLN A 115 -1.03 -16.19 -1.73
N ALA A 116 -2.01 -16.50 -0.86
CA ALA A 116 -3.12 -17.37 -1.19
C ALA A 116 -3.97 -16.81 -2.33
N ALA A 117 -4.27 -15.50 -2.31
CA ALA A 117 -5.00 -14.83 -3.38
C ALA A 117 -4.30 -14.97 -4.74
N ARG A 118 -2.98 -14.80 -4.79
CA ARG A 118 -2.18 -14.94 -6.02
C ARG A 118 -2.05 -16.40 -6.48
N ALA A 119 -1.84 -17.33 -5.55
CA ALA A 119 -1.67 -18.74 -5.87
C ALA A 119 -2.96 -19.40 -6.36
N LEU A 120 -4.11 -19.00 -5.81
CA LEU A 120 -5.43 -19.56 -6.14
C LEU A 120 -6.16 -18.76 -7.24
N GLY A 121 -5.60 -17.65 -7.71
CA GLY A 121 -6.28 -16.76 -8.67
C GLY A 121 -7.52 -16.05 -8.10
N GLN A 122 -7.65 -15.98 -6.76
CA GLN A 122 -8.80 -15.44 -6.04
C GLN A 122 -8.60 -13.98 -5.60
N THR A 123 -7.90 -13.18 -6.41
CA THR A 123 -7.70 -11.75 -6.11
C THR A 123 -9.00 -10.97 -6.30
N SER A 124 -9.44 -10.24 -5.28
CA SER A 124 -10.70 -9.48 -5.33
C SER A 124 -10.51 -8.03 -4.83
N LYS A 125 -11.35 -7.11 -5.33
CA LYS A 125 -11.39 -5.71 -4.85
C LYS A 125 -11.77 -5.66 -3.36
N PHE A 126 -12.75 -6.47 -2.96
CA PHE A 126 -13.18 -6.59 -1.57
C PHE A 126 -12.02 -7.04 -0.66
N GLY A 127 -11.31 -8.11 -1.03
CA GLY A 127 -10.17 -8.60 -0.24
C GLY A 127 -9.06 -7.57 -0.09
N ALA A 128 -8.74 -6.84 -1.17
CA ALA A 128 -7.74 -5.77 -1.13
C ALA A 128 -8.14 -4.61 -0.19
N VAL A 129 -9.42 -4.23 -0.16
CA VAL A 129 -9.92 -3.21 0.79
C VAL A 129 -9.95 -3.75 2.22
N LEU A 130 -10.39 -5.00 2.42
CA LEU A 130 -10.43 -5.64 3.73
C LEU A 130 -9.04 -5.72 4.37
N ASP A 131 -8.05 -6.16 3.59
CA ASP A 131 -6.63 -6.17 3.98
C ASP A 131 -6.18 -4.77 4.43
N MET A 132 -6.24 -3.79 3.52
CA MET A 132 -5.82 -2.42 3.80
C MET A 132 -6.48 -1.84 5.06
N VAL A 133 -7.80 -1.97 5.20
CA VAL A 133 -8.54 -1.40 6.35
C VAL A 133 -8.15 -2.10 7.65
N THR A 134 -8.03 -3.42 7.65
CA THR A 134 -7.65 -4.19 8.85
C THR A 134 -6.27 -3.78 9.35
N ASP A 135 -5.34 -3.62 8.41
CA ASP A 135 -3.98 -3.18 8.66
C ASP A 135 -3.95 -1.81 9.36
N ARG A 136 -4.66 -0.83 8.78
CA ARG A 136 -4.73 0.53 9.32
C ARG A 136 -5.38 0.59 10.69
N CYS A 137 -6.48 -0.12 10.87
CA CYS A 137 -7.20 -0.16 12.14
C CYS A 137 -6.33 -0.76 13.25
N THR A 138 -5.61 -1.85 12.95
CA THR A 138 -4.77 -2.54 13.95
C THR A 138 -3.62 -1.65 14.42
N THR A 139 -2.87 -1.05 13.49
CA THR A 139 -1.79 -0.10 13.82
C THR A 139 -2.34 1.11 14.57
N ALA A 140 -3.48 1.67 14.16
CA ALA A 140 -4.07 2.83 14.82
C ALA A 140 -4.49 2.53 16.26
N CYS A 141 -5.09 1.37 16.54
CA CYS A 141 -5.42 0.96 17.90
C CYS A 141 -4.17 0.80 18.77
N LEU A 142 -3.09 0.21 18.23
CA LEU A 142 -1.80 0.13 18.91
C LEU A 142 -1.23 1.52 19.22
N LEU A 143 -1.27 2.45 18.26
CA LEU A 143 -0.82 3.83 18.44
C LEU A 143 -1.68 4.60 19.45
N CYS A 144 -2.99 4.39 19.49
CA CYS A 144 -3.88 4.94 20.51
C CYS A 144 -3.50 4.47 21.92
N PHE A 145 -3.17 3.18 22.06
CA PHE A 145 -2.67 2.65 23.33
C PHE A 145 -1.30 3.26 23.70
N LEU A 146 -0.38 3.37 22.75
CA LEU A 146 0.91 4.03 22.98
C LEU A 146 0.75 5.51 23.39
N ALA A 147 -0.24 6.21 22.83
CA ALA A 147 -0.55 7.59 23.20
C ALA A 147 -1.06 7.72 24.64
N SER A 148 -1.78 6.71 25.16
CA SER A 148 -2.25 6.72 26.56
C SER A 148 -1.14 6.39 27.54
N VAL A 149 -0.23 5.48 27.16
CA VAL A 149 0.91 5.04 27.99
C VAL A 149 2.08 6.01 27.98
N TYR A 150 2.29 6.72 26.87
CA TYR A 150 3.34 7.73 26.71
C TYR A 150 2.75 9.13 26.45
N PRO A 151 2.12 9.79 27.43
CA PRO A 151 1.42 11.06 27.24
C PRO A 151 2.28 12.18 26.64
N ALA A 152 3.58 12.20 26.98
CA ALA A 152 4.53 13.18 26.46
C ALA A 152 4.68 13.13 24.92
N TYR A 153 4.40 11.99 24.29
CA TYR A 153 4.48 11.78 22.84
C TYR A 153 3.10 11.58 22.20
N SER A 154 2.01 11.78 22.94
CA SER A 154 0.63 11.58 22.46
C SER A 154 0.33 12.33 21.17
N LEU A 155 0.76 13.60 21.06
CA LEU A 155 0.62 14.41 19.85
C LEU A 155 1.29 13.76 18.64
N VAL A 156 2.46 13.15 18.82
CA VAL A 156 3.19 12.46 17.75
C VAL A 156 2.39 11.27 17.28
N PHE A 157 1.90 10.42 18.19
CA PHE A 157 1.10 9.25 17.82
C PHE A 157 -0.22 9.63 17.13
N MET A 158 -0.93 10.65 17.62
CA MET A 158 -2.13 11.19 16.97
C MET A 158 -1.84 11.71 15.56
N GLY A 159 -0.71 12.40 15.39
CA GLY A 159 -0.22 12.86 14.10
C GLY A 159 0.09 11.71 13.15
N LEU A 160 0.73 10.64 13.63
CA LEU A 160 1.03 9.44 12.84
C LEU A 160 -0.24 8.73 12.38
N ILE A 161 -1.24 8.56 13.26
CA ILE A 161 -2.55 7.99 12.90
C ILE A 161 -3.20 8.84 11.80
N THR A 162 -3.23 10.16 12.00
CA THR A 162 -3.84 11.10 11.05
C THR A 162 -3.14 11.07 9.69
N LEU A 163 -1.80 11.08 9.69
CA LEU A 163 -1.00 11.03 8.48
C LEU A 163 -1.24 9.72 7.73
N ASP A 164 -1.24 8.59 8.42
CA ASP A 164 -1.41 7.28 7.78
C ASP A 164 -2.80 7.12 7.14
N PHE A 165 -3.87 7.43 7.89
CA PHE A 165 -5.25 7.39 7.36
C PHE A 165 -5.45 8.35 6.19
N SER A 166 -5.02 9.62 6.33
CA SER A 166 -5.20 10.61 5.27
C SER A 166 -4.41 10.26 4.00
N SER A 167 -3.18 9.78 4.14
CA SER A 167 -2.33 9.36 3.01
C SER A 167 -2.95 8.23 2.23
N HIS A 168 -3.38 7.16 2.92
CA HIS A 168 -4.00 6.00 2.29
C HIS A 168 -5.37 6.32 1.69
N TYR A 169 -6.20 7.10 2.39
CA TYR A 169 -7.54 7.45 1.91
C TYR A 169 -7.51 8.29 0.64
N ILE A 170 -6.71 9.36 0.61
CA ILE A 170 -6.56 10.19 -0.60
C ILE A 170 -5.90 9.39 -1.72
N HIS A 171 -4.90 8.56 -1.42
CA HIS A 171 -4.28 7.69 -2.42
C HIS A 171 -5.27 6.71 -3.06
N MET A 172 -6.06 6.01 -2.25
CA MET A 172 -7.11 5.12 -2.72
C MET A 172 -8.11 5.87 -3.60
N TYR A 173 -8.61 7.02 -3.14
CA TYR A 173 -9.57 7.82 -3.89
C TYR A 173 -8.99 8.32 -5.22
N SER A 174 -7.74 8.81 -5.22
CA SER A 174 -7.04 9.23 -6.44
C SER A 174 -6.87 8.09 -7.45
N SER A 175 -6.64 6.87 -6.97
CA SER A 175 -6.48 5.67 -7.82
C SER A 175 -7.80 5.25 -8.45
N LEU A 176 -8.91 5.40 -7.71
CA LEU A 176 -10.26 5.16 -8.22
C LEU A 176 -10.68 6.24 -9.24
N ALA A 177 -10.47 7.51 -8.92
CA ALA A 177 -10.83 8.64 -9.78
C ALA A 177 -10.05 8.66 -11.12
N THR A 178 -8.83 8.10 -11.15
CA THR A 178 -8.04 8.00 -12.38
C THR A 178 -8.32 6.73 -13.19
N GLY A 179 -9.28 5.88 -12.78
CA GLY A 179 -9.71 4.71 -13.54
C GLY A 179 -8.63 3.64 -13.78
N SER A 180 -7.57 3.64 -12.96
CA SER A 180 -6.47 2.69 -13.09
C SER A 180 -6.85 1.33 -12.51
N SER A 181 -7.30 0.41 -13.37
CA SER A 181 -7.67 -0.96 -13.01
C SER A 181 -6.47 -1.88 -12.71
N SER A 182 -5.22 -1.38 -12.69
CA SER A 182 -4.04 -2.10 -12.21
C SER A 182 -2.86 -1.15 -11.99
N HIS A 183 -2.42 -0.97 -10.74
CA HIS A 183 -1.25 -0.16 -10.35
C HIS A 183 0.11 -0.77 -10.81
N LYS A 184 0.13 -1.84 -11.64
CA LYS A 184 1.39 -2.47 -12.07
C LYS A 184 2.13 -1.76 -13.21
N THR A 185 1.67 -0.61 -13.67
CA THR A 185 2.40 0.20 -14.66
C THR A 185 2.42 1.66 -14.22
N VAL A 186 3.20 1.94 -13.18
CA VAL A 186 3.66 3.30 -12.88
C VAL A 186 4.53 3.73 -14.06
N THR A 187 3.97 4.52 -14.97
CA THR A 187 4.75 5.28 -15.95
C THR A 187 5.75 6.14 -15.17
N GLN A 188 6.99 6.19 -15.66
CA GLN A 188 8.22 6.65 -14.99
C GLN A 188 8.22 8.08 -14.41
N ASP A 189 7.10 8.81 -14.40
CA ASP A 189 7.05 10.26 -14.12
C ASP A 189 6.24 10.67 -12.88
N VAL A 190 6.17 9.85 -11.84
CA VAL A 190 5.44 10.22 -10.60
C VAL A 190 6.33 10.34 -9.36
N SER A 191 7.39 9.53 -9.22
CA SER A 191 8.61 9.81 -8.43
C SER A 191 9.48 8.57 -8.23
N ARG A 192 10.80 8.76 -8.19
CA ARG A 192 11.77 7.70 -7.89
C ARG A 192 11.54 7.03 -6.53
N ILE A 193 11.22 7.80 -5.48
CA ILE A 193 11.07 7.28 -4.11
C ILE A 193 9.88 6.32 -3.97
N LEU A 194 8.73 6.67 -4.57
CA LEU A 194 7.51 5.85 -4.52
C LEU A 194 7.63 4.62 -5.42
N TRP A 195 8.32 4.78 -6.55
CA TRP A 195 8.62 3.66 -7.44
C TRP A 195 9.50 2.61 -6.74
N TYR A 196 10.60 3.01 -6.09
CA TYR A 196 11.43 2.05 -5.34
C TYR A 196 10.64 1.35 -4.22
N TYR A 197 9.74 2.07 -3.55
CA TYR A 197 8.92 1.51 -2.49
C TYR A 197 7.91 0.45 -2.96
N TYR A 198 7.24 0.67 -4.11
CA TYR A 198 6.22 -0.25 -4.62
C TYR A 198 6.69 -1.24 -5.69
N ASN A 199 7.80 -0.98 -6.37
CA ASN A 199 8.29 -1.82 -7.46
C ASN A 199 8.79 -3.18 -6.96
N ASP A 200 9.38 -3.21 -5.76
CA ASP A 200 9.85 -4.44 -5.14
C ASP A 200 8.99 -4.83 -3.94
N SER A 201 8.31 -5.97 -4.04
CA SER A 201 7.45 -6.48 -2.97
C SER A 201 8.22 -6.79 -1.69
N ARG A 202 9.52 -7.10 -1.78
CA ARG A 202 10.36 -7.33 -0.59
C ARG A 202 10.62 -6.03 0.16
N THR A 203 10.95 -4.96 -0.56
CA THR A 203 11.11 -3.63 0.01
C THR A 203 9.83 -3.17 0.71
N LEU A 204 8.66 -3.31 0.06
CA LEU A 204 7.37 -2.99 0.66
C LEU A 204 7.14 -3.77 1.98
N PHE A 205 7.38 -5.08 1.95
CA PHE A 205 7.23 -5.94 3.11
C PHE A 205 8.18 -5.55 4.25
N VAL A 206 9.47 -5.30 3.96
CA VAL A 206 10.46 -4.91 4.97
C VAL A 206 10.10 -3.59 5.63
N PHE A 207 9.66 -2.58 4.86
CA PHE A 207 9.23 -1.31 5.44
C PHE A 207 7.97 -1.46 6.27
N CYS A 208 7.01 -2.27 5.84
CA CYS A 208 5.80 -2.52 6.62
C CYS A 208 6.10 -3.27 7.91
N PHE A 209 6.84 -4.38 7.80
CA PHE A 209 7.26 -5.19 8.92
C PHE A 209 8.10 -4.41 9.93
N ALA A 210 9.11 -3.65 9.48
CA ALA A 210 9.95 -2.87 10.39
C ALA A 210 9.17 -1.76 11.11
N ASN A 211 8.21 -1.12 10.42
CA ASN A 211 7.31 -0.14 11.03
C ASN A 211 6.44 -0.75 12.12
N GLU A 212 5.78 -1.88 11.82
CA GLU A 212 4.97 -2.58 12.82
C GLU A 212 5.83 -3.08 13.98
N LEU A 213 7.00 -3.65 13.68
CA LEU A 213 7.94 -4.12 14.69
C LEU A 213 8.42 -2.98 15.60
N PHE A 214 8.64 -1.77 15.07
CA PHE A 214 8.97 -0.60 15.86
C PHE A 214 7.89 -0.29 16.91
N PHE A 215 6.62 -0.18 16.50
CA PHE A 215 5.52 0.13 17.42
C PHE A 215 5.26 -1.00 18.43
N VAL A 216 5.35 -2.26 18.00
CA VAL A 216 5.28 -3.42 18.90
C VAL A 216 6.42 -3.40 19.92
N CYS A 217 7.63 -2.99 19.52
CA CYS A 217 8.75 -2.85 20.45
C CYS A 217 8.54 -1.70 21.45
N LEU A 218 7.94 -0.58 21.05
CA LEU A 218 7.54 0.47 21.99
C LEU A 218 6.49 -0.04 22.99
N TYR A 219 5.52 -0.83 22.53
CA TYR A 219 4.53 -1.46 23.40
C TYR A 219 5.18 -2.41 24.40
N LEU A 220 6.08 -3.28 23.93
CA LEU A 220 6.79 -4.21 24.80
C LEU A 220 7.74 -3.50 25.76
N ASN A 221 8.35 -2.38 25.36
CA ASN A 221 9.21 -1.59 26.23
C ASN A 221 8.47 -1.04 27.47
N TYR A 222 7.16 -0.80 27.37
CA TYR A 222 6.36 -0.40 28.54
C TYR A 222 6.23 -1.53 29.58
N TYR A 223 6.05 -2.78 29.13
CA TYR A 223 5.83 -3.92 30.02
C TYR A 223 7.12 -4.67 30.39
N TRP A 224 8.16 -4.62 29.54
CA TRP A 224 9.37 -5.43 29.65
C TRP A 224 10.56 -4.58 30.08
N THR A 225 10.90 -4.64 31.36
CA THR A 225 12.01 -3.88 31.96
C THR A 225 13.27 -4.72 32.20
N SER A 226 13.22 -6.04 31.95
CA SER A 226 14.36 -6.93 32.17
C SER A 226 15.51 -6.65 31.19
N PRO A 227 16.73 -6.33 31.67
CA PRO A 227 17.87 -6.04 30.80
C PRO A 227 18.43 -7.29 30.14
N VAL A 228 18.84 -7.16 28.87
CA VAL A 228 19.37 -8.26 28.03
C VAL A 228 20.71 -8.76 28.56
N PHE A 229 21.54 -7.84 29.03
CA PHE A 229 22.92 -8.09 29.43
C PHE A 229 23.07 -8.28 30.95
N SER A 230 21.97 -8.54 31.67
CA SER A 230 21.99 -8.75 33.12
C SER A 230 22.96 -9.86 33.56
N SER A 231 23.26 -10.82 32.67
CA SER A 231 24.13 -11.97 32.94
C SER A 231 25.51 -11.91 32.24
N ILE A 232 25.81 -10.88 31.43
CA ILE A 232 27.10 -10.78 30.73
C ILE A 232 28.05 -9.89 31.55
N PRO A 233 29.20 -10.43 32.03
CA PRO A 233 30.21 -9.63 32.70
C PRO A 233 30.76 -8.57 31.75
N ILE A 234 30.86 -7.32 32.21
CA ILE A 234 31.49 -6.25 31.43
C ILE A 234 32.97 -6.63 31.26
N PRO A 235 33.51 -6.68 30.03
CA PRO A 235 34.92 -6.96 29.82
C PRO A 235 35.78 -5.94 30.58
N THR A 236 36.65 -6.41 31.47
CA THR A 236 37.55 -5.55 32.26
C THR A 236 38.49 -4.74 31.36
N SER A 237 38.77 -5.21 30.15
CA SER A 237 39.53 -4.50 29.11
C SER A 237 38.85 -3.22 28.61
N LEU A 238 37.51 -3.17 28.60
CA LEU A 238 36.75 -1.97 28.20
C LEU A 238 36.87 -0.88 29.28
N LEU A 239 36.80 -1.28 30.54
CA LEU A 239 36.89 -0.40 31.72
C LEU A 239 38.30 0.11 32.00
N THR A 240 39.34 -0.56 31.48
CA THR A 240 40.76 -0.21 31.67
C THR A 240 41.40 0.42 30.44
N SER A 241 40.63 0.63 29.36
CA SER A 241 41.13 1.30 28.16
C SER A 241 41.54 2.74 28.43
N ASP A 242 42.56 3.25 27.73
CA ASP A 242 43.03 4.64 27.88
C ASP A 242 41.90 5.65 27.65
N LEU A 243 40.93 5.30 26.79
CA LEU A 243 39.72 6.07 26.55
C LEU A 243 38.75 6.10 27.75
N ALA A 244 38.65 4.99 28.50
CA ALA A 244 37.87 4.90 29.74
C ALA A 244 38.46 5.76 30.86
N ILE A 245 39.78 5.83 30.93
CA ILE A 245 40.50 6.66 31.89
C ILE A 245 40.38 8.15 31.51
N ALA A 246 40.46 8.47 30.21
CA ALA A 246 40.32 9.84 29.71
C ALA A 246 38.89 10.41 29.85
N HIS A 247 37.85 9.58 29.69
CA HIS A 247 36.45 10.00 29.75
C HIS A 247 35.57 9.08 30.64
N PRO A 248 35.78 9.10 31.96
CA PRO A 248 35.14 8.16 32.89
C PRO A 248 33.61 8.33 32.95
N LYS A 249 33.09 9.56 32.81
CA LYS A 249 31.64 9.82 32.79
C LYS A 249 30.97 9.30 31.51
N LEU A 250 31.65 9.42 30.37
CA LEU A 250 31.12 9.00 29.07
C LEU A 250 31.13 7.48 28.97
N ILE A 251 32.25 6.85 29.29
CA ILE A 251 32.41 5.39 29.22
C ILE A 251 31.61 4.71 30.34
N GLY A 252 31.61 5.26 31.55
CA GLY A 252 30.74 4.78 32.64
C GLY A 252 29.26 4.91 32.31
N GLY A 253 28.84 6.03 31.71
CA GLY A 253 27.48 6.24 31.22
C GLY A 253 27.09 5.28 30.11
N LEU A 254 27.99 5.03 29.15
CA LEU A 254 27.80 4.08 28.06
C LEU A 254 27.66 2.65 28.59
N VAL A 255 28.54 2.22 29.50
CA VAL A 255 28.51 0.89 30.12
C VAL A 255 27.22 0.69 30.90
N GLN A 256 26.80 1.70 31.67
CA GLN A 256 25.55 1.64 32.43
C GLN A 256 24.32 1.63 31.50
N ALA A 257 24.36 2.38 30.39
CA ALA A 257 23.30 2.37 29.38
C ALA A 257 23.19 1.00 28.68
N VAL A 258 24.32 0.40 28.29
CA VAL A 258 24.36 -0.93 27.68
C VAL A 258 23.85 -2.00 28.65
N LYS A 259 24.23 -1.93 29.93
CA LYS A 259 23.80 -2.89 30.95
C LYS A 259 22.30 -2.85 31.21
N ASN A 260 21.68 -1.67 31.10
CA ASN A 260 20.27 -1.45 31.36
C ASN A 260 19.39 -1.51 30.11
N VAL A 261 19.98 -1.74 28.93
CA VAL A 261 19.21 -1.78 27.68
C VAL A 261 18.35 -3.04 27.62
N THR A 262 17.08 -2.86 27.25
CA THR A 262 16.14 -3.96 27.03
C THR A 262 16.17 -4.39 25.56
N TRP A 263 15.82 -5.65 25.27
CA TRP A 263 15.83 -6.12 23.88
C TRP A 263 14.83 -5.35 23.00
N PRO A 264 13.63 -4.91 23.48
CA PRO A 264 12.74 -4.10 22.66
C PRO A 264 13.36 -2.76 22.30
N GLN A 265 14.17 -2.14 23.17
CA GLN A 265 14.87 -0.89 22.87
C GLN A 265 15.91 -1.06 21.76
N VAL A 266 16.67 -2.17 21.79
CA VAL A 266 17.65 -2.47 20.75
C VAL A 266 16.96 -2.65 19.40
N VAL A 267 15.90 -3.46 19.36
CA VAL A 267 15.15 -3.70 18.12
C VAL A 267 14.47 -2.40 17.64
N ALA A 268 13.85 -1.63 18.54
CA ALA A 268 13.26 -0.34 18.21
C ALA A 268 14.28 0.64 17.62
N LEU A 269 15.50 0.69 18.16
CA LEU A 269 16.56 1.55 17.63
C LEU A 269 16.97 1.14 16.21
N LEU A 270 17.03 -0.17 15.94
CA LEU A 270 17.35 -0.70 14.61
C LEU A 270 16.24 -0.46 13.60
N THR A 271 14.97 -0.56 14.00
CA THR A 271 13.82 -0.37 13.12
C THR A 271 13.38 1.09 12.96
N PHE A 272 13.77 1.97 13.89
CA PHE A 272 13.39 3.38 13.89
C PHE A 272 13.72 4.12 12.58
N PRO A 273 14.92 3.99 11.97
CA PRO A 273 15.22 4.67 10.71
C PRO A 273 14.27 4.25 9.57
N ILE A 274 13.88 2.97 9.54
CA ILE A 274 12.95 2.44 8.53
C ILE A 274 11.53 2.95 8.80
N CYS A 275 11.11 2.96 10.08
CA CYS A 275 9.83 3.54 10.50
C CYS A 275 9.76 5.03 10.09
N ALA A 276 10.77 5.83 10.43
CA ALA A 276 10.83 7.25 10.04
C ALA A 276 10.78 7.42 8.51
N GLY A 277 11.51 6.59 7.77
CA GLY A 277 11.45 6.54 6.31
C GLY A 277 10.04 6.26 5.80
N LYS A 278 9.33 5.30 6.40
CA LYS A 278 7.92 4.99 6.05
C LYS A 278 7.00 6.19 6.29
N GLN A 279 7.16 6.90 7.40
CA GLN A 279 6.33 8.10 7.67
C GLN A 279 6.57 9.23 6.66
N ILE A 280 7.82 9.39 6.18
CA ILE A 280 8.13 10.31 5.08
C ILE A 280 7.44 9.85 3.80
N ILE A 281 7.47 8.55 3.49
CA ILE A 281 6.80 7.98 2.31
C ILE A 281 5.29 8.25 2.38
N ASN A 282 4.65 8.05 3.53
CA ASN A 282 3.23 8.37 3.74
C ASN A 282 2.95 9.84 3.40
N GLY A 283 3.73 10.80 3.93
CA GLY A 283 3.56 12.22 3.60
C GLY A 283 3.77 12.54 2.12
N VAL A 284 4.73 11.90 1.48
CA VAL A 284 4.97 12.04 0.03
C VAL A 284 3.82 11.46 -0.78
N GLN A 285 3.25 10.33 -0.35
CA GLN A 285 2.11 9.67 -0.96
C GLN A 285 0.86 10.56 -0.87
N PHE A 286 0.58 11.13 0.30
CA PHE A 286 -0.51 12.10 0.51
C PHE A 286 -0.42 13.28 -0.44
N TRP A 287 0.76 13.92 -0.50
CA TRP A 287 0.96 15.12 -1.32
C TRP A 287 0.77 14.83 -2.81
N LYS A 288 1.26 13.68 -3.28
CA LYS A 288 1.13 13.28 -4.69
C LYS A 288 -0.28 12.90 -5.06
N ALA A 289 -0.94 12.10 -4.23
CA ALA A 289 -2.33 11.74 -4.45
C ALA A 289 -3.22 12.99 -4.53
N SER A 290 -2.97 13.97 -3.65
CA SER A 290 -3.64 15.28 -3.70
C SER A 290 -3.39 16.02 -5.03
N LYS A 291 -2.16 16.05 -5.54
CA LYS A 291 -1.84 16.67 -6.84
C LYS A 291 -2.53 15.98 -8.01
N ILE A 292 -2.62 14.65 -7.98
CA ILE A 292 -3.30 13.87 -9.01
C ILE A 292 -4.79 14.25 -9.05
N LEU A 293 -5.45 14.33 -7.89
CA LEU A 293 -6.85 14.74 -7.80
C LEU A 293 -7.08 16.16 -8.33
N VAL A 294 -6.21 17.12 -7.98
CA VAL A 294 -6.27 18.47 -8.56
C VAL A 294 -6.12 18.43 -10.09
N GLY A 295 -5.28 17.55 -10.62
CA GLY A 295 -5.14 17.34 -12.06
C GLY A 295 -6.44 16.83 -12.71
N VAL A 296 -7.12 15.86 -12.07
CA VAL A 296 -8.43 15.36 -12.51
C VAL A 296 -9.47 16.48 -12.51
N ASP A 297 -9.59 17.23 -11.41
CA ASP A 297 -10.51 18.38 -11.30
C ASP A 297 -10.29 19.42 -12.42
N LEU A 298 -9.02 19.72 -12.73
CA LEU A 298 -8.68 20.68 -13.78
C LEU A 298 -9.05 20.16 -15.16
N ALA A 299 -8.84 18.87 -15.43
CA ALA A 299 -9.19 18.23 -16.69
C ALA A 299 -10.71 18.20 -16.90
N GLU A 300 -11.50 17.84 -15.88
CA GLU A 300 -12.96 17.87 -15.92
C GLU A 300 -13.49 19.28 -16.19
N ARG A 301 -12.93 20.30 -15.50
CA ARG A 301 -13.29 21.70 -15.74
C ARG A 301 -12.91 22.19 -17.12
N GLN A 302 -11.85 21.66 -17.73
CA GLN A 302 -11.49 21.98 -19.11
C GLN A 302 -12.49 21.35 -20.09
N ALA A 303 -12.80 20.07 -19.94
CA ALA A 303 -13.79 19.37 -20.76
C ALA A 303 -15.17 20.05 -20.69
N ALA A 304 -15.61 20.47 -19.51
CA ALA A 304 -16.86 21.20 -19.33
C ALA A 304 -16.85 22.57 -20.04
N ARG A 305 -15.70 23.27 -20.09
CA ARG A 305 -15.55 24.53 -20.82
C ARG A 305 -15.58 24.31 -22.33
N GLU A 306 -14.93 23.27 -22.83
CA GLU A 306 -14.93 22.89 -24.25
C GLU A 306 -16.34 22.48 -24.71
N ALA A 307 -17.07 21.68 -23.93
CA ALA A 307 -18.46 21.31 -24.21
C ALA A 307 -19.40 22.54 -24.29
N LYS A 308 -19.24 23.51 -23.37
CA LYS A 308 -19.99 24.78 -23.41
C LYS A 308 -19.66 25.62 -24.64
N ALA A 309 -18.38 25.68 -25.02
CA ALA A 309 -17.95 26.41 -26.22
C ALA A 309 -18.50 25.79 -27.50
N LEU A 310 -18.54 24.45 -27.60
CA LEU A 310 -19.15 23.72 -28.72
C LEU A 310 -20.65 24.00 -28.82
N ASN A 311 -21.39 23.93 -27.71
CA ASN A 311 -22.83 24.23 -27.69
C ASN A 311 -23.17 25.68 -28.08
N THR A 312 -22.26 26.62 -27.83
CA THR A 312 -22.46 28.03 -28.20
C THR A 312 -22.17 28.28 -29.68
N ARG A 313 -21.32 27.48 -30.33
CA ARG A 313 -20.98 27.59 -31.76
C ARG A 313 -21.97 26.87 -32.69
N GLY A 314 -22.77 25.94 -32.16
CA GLY A 314 -23.80 25.21 -32.91
C GLY A 314 -25.19 25.87 -32.93
N ARG A 315 -25.33 27.05 -32.30
CA ARG A 315 -26.50 27.94 -32.39
C ARG A 315 -26.15 29.16 -33.23
#